data_AF-A0A3D0PVH2-F1
#
_entry.id   AF-A0A3D0PVH2-F1
#
_cell.length_a   1.000
_cell.length_b   1.000
_cell.length_c   1.000
_cell.angle_alpha   90.00
_cell.angle_beta   90.00
_cell.angle_gamma   90.00
#
_symmetry.space_group_name_H-M   'P 1'
#
loop_
_entity.id
_entity.type
_entity.pdbx_description
1 polymer ?
#
loop_
_entity_poly.entity_id
_entity_poly.type
_entity_poly.pdbx_seq_one_letter_code
_entity_poly.pdbx_strand_id
1 'polypeptide(L)' 'MACTELRLAGTEPESIVDGRGFRYTIFVQGCPHHCPDCQNPQTHDFNG' A
#
# COMPACT_ATOMS: atom_id res chain seq x y z
N MET A 1 12.73 8.36 21.10
CA MET A 1 12.29 7.16 20.35
C MET A 1 11.03 7.56 19.60
N ALA A 2 11.13 7.76 18.28
CA ALA A 2 9.92 8.01 17.49
C ALA A 2 9.13 6.69 17.44
N CYS A 3 7.89 6.71 17.93
CA CYS A 3 6.95 5.62 17.68
C CYS A 3 6.77 5.56 16.16
N THR A 4 7.36 4.54 15.51
CA THR A 4 7.26 4.42 14.06
C THR A 4 5.97 3.69 13.76
N GLU A 5 4.85 4.41 13.85
CA GLU A 5 3.57 3.89 13.41
C GLU A 5 3.65 3.56 11.91
N LEU A 6 3.21 2.34 11.56
CA LEU A 6 3.14 1.92 10.16
C LEU A 6 1.99 2.66 9.47
N ARG A 7 2.30 3.43 8.42
CA ARG A 7 1.29 4.14 7.63
C ARG A 7 0.73 3.24 6.55
N LEU A 8 -0.60 3.12 6.52
CA LEU A 8 -1.33 2.34 5.53
C LEU A 8 -1.98 3.29 4.53
N ALA A 9 -1.86 2.95 3.24
CA ALA A 9 -2.61 3.59 2.17
C ALA A 9 -4.05 3.07 2.11
N GLY A 10 -4.26 1.83 2.57
CA GLY A 10 -5.58 1.20 2.63
C GLY A 10 -5.50 -0.29 2.96
N THR A 11 -6.67 -0.91 3.10
CA THR A 11 -6.81 -2.36 3.26
C THR A 11 -7.91 -2.87 2.33
N GLU A 12 -7.77 -4.11 1.88
CA GLU A 12 -8.80 -4.84 1.14
C GLU A 12 -9.12 -6.13 1.92
N PRO A 13 -10.26 -6.21 2.61
CA PRO A 13 -10.59 -7.35 3.45
C PRO A 13 -10.72 -8.68 2.69
N GLU A 14 -11.10 -8.63 1.41
CA GLU A 14 -11.38 -9.81 0.60
C GLU A 14 -10.82 -9.67 -0.83
N SER A 15 -9.50 -9.81 -0.98
CA SER A 15 -8.85 -9.86 -2.28
C SER A 15 -8.70 -11.29 -2.81
N ILE A 16 -9.02 -11.47 -4.09
CA ILE A 16 -8.71 -12.69 -4.87
C ILE A 16 -7.64 -12.44 -5.94
N VAL A 17 -7.17 -11.19 -6.08
CA VAL A 17 -6.24 -10.76 -7.13
C VAL A 17 -4.83 -10.48 -6.60
N ASP A 18 -4.67 -10.27 -5.30
CA ASP A 18 -3.37 -9.98 -4.65
C ASP A 18 -2.65 -11.25 -4.13
N GLY A 19 -2.98 -12.40 -4.72
CA GLY A 19 -2.39 -13.69 -4.35
C GLY A 19 -3.36 -14.85 -4.54
N ARG A 20 -2.89 -16.08 -4.28
CA ARG A 20 -3.75 -17.27 -4.35
C ARG A 20 -4.72 -17.32 -3.16
N GLY A 21 -5.99 -17.59 -3.44
CA GLY A 21 -7.08 -17.72 -2.45
C GLY A 21 -7.67 -16.38 -2.02
N PHE A 22 -8.55 -16.40 -1.02
CA PHE A 22 -9.06 -15.18 -0.37
C PHE A 22 -8.00 -14.60 0.58
N ARG A 23 -7.67 -13.32 0.42
CA ARG A 23 -6.62 -12.63 1.17
C ARG A 23 -7.16 -11.34 1.79
N TYR A 24 -6.68 -11.05 3.00
CA TYR A 24 -6.74 -9.69 3.55
C TYR A 24 -5.49 -8.95 3.09
N THR A 25 -5.63 -7.99 2.18
CA THR A 25 -4.51 -7.22 1.64
C THR A 25 -4.32 -5.93 2.46
N ILE A 26 -3.06 -5.63 2.78
CA ILE A 26 -2.67 -4.38 3.43
C ILE A 26 -1.75 -3.62 2.46
N PHE A 27 -2.16 -2.41 2.09
CA PHE A 27 -1.34 -1.52 1.26
C PHE A 27 -0.63 -0.50 2.15
N VAL A 28 0.71 -0.47 2.07
CA VAL A 28 1.54 0.49 2.83
C VAL A 28 1.67 1.81 2.08
N GLN A 29 1.81 2.90 2.84
CA GLN A 29 2.02 4.23 2.29
C GLN A 29 3.50 4.49 2.02
N GLY A 30 3.82 5.04 0.84
CA GLY A 30 5.17 5.42 0.43
C GLY A 30 5.80 4.45 -0.58
N CYS A 31 6.25 4.98 -1.71
CA CYS A 31 6.99 4.21 -2.73
C CYS A 31 7.96 5.13 -3.48
N PRO A 32 9.28 4.84 -3.50
CA PRO A 32 10.26 5.74 -4.10
C PRO A 32 10.35 5.61 -5.63
N HIS A 33 9.74 4.58 -6.21
CA HIS A 33 10.01 4.18 -7.59
C HIS A 33 9.42 5.12 -8.64
N HIS A 34 8.30 5.80 -8.35
CA HIS A 34 7.62 6.69 -9.30
C HIS A 34 7.47 6.08 -10.70
N CYS A 35 7.06 4.81 -10.76
CA CYS A 35 6.96 4.07 -12.02
C CYS A 35 6.04 4.81 -13.02
N PRO A 36 6.38 4.83 -14.32
CA PRO A 36 5.45 5.22 -15.37
C PRO A 36 4.18 4.36 -15.28
N ASP A 37 3.01 4.99 -15.44
CA ASP A 37 1.70 4.34 -15.38
C ASP A 37 1.43 3.53 -14.09
N CYS A 38 2.02 3.96 -12.97
CA CYS A 38 1.67 3.42 -11.66
C CYS A 38 0.13 3.47 -11.48
N GLN A 39 -0.47 2.35 -11.06
CA GLN A 39 -1.92 2.29 -10.81
C GLN A 39 -2.32 3.08 -9.55
N ASN A 40 -1.36 3.31 -8.64
CA ASN A 40 -1.56 3.96 -7.35
C ASN A 40 -0.58 5.13 -7.14
N PRO A 41 -0.56 6.15 -8.01
CA PRO A 41 0.41 7.25 -7.90
C PRO A 41 0.21 8.07 -6.62
N GLN A 42 -1.00 8.09 -6.08
CA GLN A 42 -1.34 8.76 -4.82
C GLN A 42 -0.65 8.14 -3.59
N THR A 43 -0.12 6.92 -3.69
CA THR A 43 0.52 6.24 -2.55
C THR A 43 2.04 6.45 -2.51
N HIS A 44 2.60 7.31 -3.38
CA HIS A 44 4.05 7.52 -3.47
C HIS A 44 4.62 8.31 -2.29
N ASP A 45 3.92 9.33 -1.78
CA ASP A 45 4.41 10.14 -0.66
C ASP A 45 4.46 9.29 0.61
N PHE A 46 5.61 9.26 1.28
CA PHE A 46 5.80 8.56 2.54
C PHE A 46 5.02 9.22 3.70
N ASN A 47 4.61 10.48 3.55
CA ASN A 47 3.86 11.21 4.58
C ASN A 47 2.33 11.14 4.42
N GLY A 48 1.85 10.75 3.23
CA GLY A 48 0.42 10.69 2.90
C GLY A 48 -0.10 11.99 2.30
#